data_AF-A0A3D2FW28-F1
#
_entry.id   AF-A0A3D2FW28-F1
#
_cell.length_a   1.000
_cell.length_b   1.000
_cell.length_c   1.000
_cell.angle_alpha   90.00
_cell.angle_beta   90.00
_cell.angle_gamma   90.00
#
_symmetry.space_group_name_H-M   'P 1'
#
loop_
_entity.id
_entity.type
_entity.pdbx_description
1 polymer ?
#
loop_
_entity_poly.entity_id
_entity_poly.type
_entity_poly.pdbx_seq_one_letter_code
_entity_poly.pdbx_strand_id
1 'polypeptide(L)'
;MYRLLVQKLMLVAVLLCLPAGMAGAAGSGHIETTTLEIRATPPGMTATGGYLSITNHSDKDERLIFVRAPFAAKSEIHTMINDDG
;
A
#
# COMPACT_ATOMS: atom_id res chain seq x y z
N MET A 1 53.90 5.78 10.53
CA MET A 1 53.18 4.76 9.73
C MET A 1 51.85 4.32 10.35
N TYR A 2 51.77 4.03 11.67
CA TYR A 2 50.52 3.59 12.32
C TYR A 2 49.35 4.59 12.24
N ARG A 3 49.61 5.90 12.38
CA ARG A 3 48.56 6.94 12.36
C ARG A 3 47.81 7.05 11.02
N LEU A 4 48.50 6.83 9.90
CA LEU A 4 47.92 6.79 8.55
C LEU A 4 47.11 5.51 8.30
N LEU A 5 47.54 4.38 8.90
CA LEU A 5 46.85 3.10 8.81
C LEU A 5 45.51 3.14 9.58
N VAL A 6 45.53 3.65 10.82
CA VAL A 6 44.34 3.78 11.68
C VAL A 6 43.32 4.75 11.07
N GLN A 7 43.76 5.84 10.46
CA GLN A 7 42.89 6.81 9.79
C GLN A 7 42.21 6.21 8.56
N LYS A 8 42.92 5.41 7.74
CA LYS A 8 42.31 4.67 6.63
C LYS A 8 41.30 3.63 7.12
N LEU A 9 41.60 2.96 8.24
CA LEU A 9 40.68 1.98 8.85
C LEU A 9 39.38 2.64 9.36
N MET A 10 39.48 3.81 10.01
CA MET A 10 38.30 4.56 10.43
C MET A 10 37.47 5.06 9.24
N LEU A 11 38.10 5.50 8.15
CA LEU A 11 37.40 5.97 6.96
C LEU A 11 36.59 4.85 6.29
N VAL A 12 37.15 3.64 6.23
CA VAL A 12 36.47 2.44 5.72
C VAL A 12 35.32 2.02 6.65
N ALA A 13 35.52 2.06 7.97
CA ALA A 13 34.50 1.73 8.95
C ALA A 13 33.30 2.71 8.92
N VAL A 14 33.55 4.01 8.69
CA VAL A 14 32.48 5.00 8.49
C VAL A 14 31.72 4.72 7.19
N LEU A 15 32.41 4.43 6.09
CA LEU A 15 31.76 4.16 4.79
C LEU A 15 30.87 2.92 4.80
N LEU A 16 31.23 1.88 5.58
CA LEU A 16 30.47 0.63 5.72
C LEU A 16 29.20 0.77 6.58
N CYS A 17 29.04 1.86 7.34
CA CYS A 17 27.89 2.07 8.21
C CYS A 17 26.73 2.83 7.53
N LEU A 18 26.84 3.16 6.23
CA LEU A 18 26.00 4.17 5.59
C LEU A 18 24.74 3.73 4.81
N PRO A 19 24.34 2.44 4.65
CA PRO A 19 23.00 2.18 4.12
C PRO A 19 22.24 1.11 4.92
N ALA A 20 21.80 1.46 6.13
CA ALA A 20 20.78 0.68 6.86
C ALA A 20 19.48 1.47 7.10
N GLY A 21 19.39 2.72 6.62
CA GLY A 21 18.33 3.66 7.00
C GLY A 21 17.34 4.06 5.91
N MET A 22 17.36 3.42 4.74
CA MET A 22 16.49 3.78 3.61
C MET A 22 15.57 2.63 3.21
N ALA A 23 15.01 1.92 4.18
CA ALA A 23 13.70 1.30 3.98
C ALA A 23 12.68 2.43 4.12
N GLY A 24 12.64 3.33 3.12
CA GLY A 24 11.56 4.29 3.01
C GLY A 24 10.27 3.48 3.00
N ALA A 25 9.33 3.82 3.87
CA ALA A 25 7.98 3.31 3.78
C ALA A 25 7.52 3.56 2.35
N ALA A 26 7.43 2.51 1.55
CA ALA A 26 6.84 2.56 0.22
C ALA A 26 5.35 2.85 0.43
N GLY A 27 5.04 4.12 0.68
CA GLY A 27 3.71 4.63 0.45
C GLY A 27 3.38 4.28 -0.99
N SER A 28 2.21 3.67 -1.19
CA SER A 28 1.74 3.08 -2.42
C SER A 28 1.57 4.11 -3.54
N GLY A 29 2.66 4.71 -4.03
CA GLY A 29 2.66 5.53 -5.24
C GLY A 29 2.23 4.76 -6.48
N HIS A 30 2.13 3.43 -6.36
CA HIS A 30 1.66 2.53 -7.40
C HIS A 30 0.16 2.22 -7.31
N ILE A 31 -0.55 2.52 -6.21
CA ILE A 31 -1.98 2.27 -6.12
C ILE A 31 -2.74 3.59 -6.29
N GLU A 32 -3.51 3.68 -7.36
CA GLU A 32 -4.40 4.80 -7.63
C GLU A 32 -5.84 4.40 -7.33
N THR A 33 -6.60 5.29 -6.70
CA THR A 33 -8.02 5.06 -6.38
C THR A 33 -8.89 6.20 -6.84
N THR A 34 -10.06 5.91 -7.38
CA THR A 34 -11.08 6.92 -7.66
C THR A 34 -11.77 7.38 -6.38
N THR A 35 -12.55 8.46 -6.48
CA THR A 35 -13.52 8.83 -5.44
C THR A 35 -14.45 7.66 -5.15
N LEU A 36 -14.56 7.28 -3.87
CA LEU A 36 -15.51 6.28 -3.41
C LEU A 36 -16.93 6.84 -3.47
N GLU A 37 -17.81 6.15 -4.17
CA GLU A 37 -19.24 6.46 -4.21
C GLU A 37 -20.03 5.40 -3.45
N ILE A 38 -20.94 5.83 -2.58
CA ILE A 38 -21.81 4.93 -1.83
C ILE A 38 -23.25 5.20 -2.25
N ARG A 39 -23.96 4.15 -2.66
CA ARG A 39 -25.37 4.26 -3.01
C ARG A 39 -26.21 4.51 -1.75
N ALA A 40 -27.25 5.33 -1.86
CA ALA A 40 -28.24 5.44 -0.79
C ALA A 40 -28.96 4.09 -0.57
N THR A 41 -29.11 3.69 0.70
CA THR A 41 -29.82 2.46 1.05
C THR A 41 -31.30 2.58 0.68
N PRO A 42 -31.86 1.67 -0.14
CA PRO A 42 -33.29 1.70 -0.45
C PRO A 42 -34.17 1.48 0.79
N PRO A 43 -35.40 2.02 0.83
CA PRO A 43 -36.32 1.77 1.93
C PRO A 43 -36.57 0.27 2.16
N GLY A 44 -36.49 -0.17 3.42
CA GLY A 44 -36.68 -1.58 3.80
C GLY A 44 -35.47 -2.48 3.60
N MET A 45 -34.35 -1.98 3.05
CA MET A 45 -33.11 -2.73 2.89
C MET A 45 -32.12 -2.44 4.02
N THR A 46 -31.30 -3.44 4.37
CA THR A 46 -30.28 -3.33 5.43
C THR A 46 -28.85 -3.22 4.89
N ALA A 47 -28.68 -3.36 3.57
CA ALA A 47 -27.39 -3.34 2.90
C ALA A 47 -27.35 -2.29 1.80
N THR A 48 -26.16 -1.72 1.58
CA THR A 48 -25.86 -0.83 0.46
C THR A 48 -24.52 -1.21 -0.19
N GLY A 49 -24.27 -0.69 -1.38
CA GLY A 49 -23.04 -0.88 -2.14
C GLY A 49 -22.18 0.38 -2.17
N GLY A 50 -20.86 0.20 -2.01
CA GLY A 50 -19.84 1.19 -2.32
C GLY A 50 -19.07 0.79 -3.57
N TYR A 51 -18.75 1.76 -4.41
CA TYR A 51 -18.09 1.57 -5.69
C TYR A 51 -16.85 2.47 -5.77
N LEU A 52 -15.71 1.88 -6.09
CA LEU A 52 -14.46 2.59 -6.36
C LEU A 52 -13.62 1.78 -7.33
N SER A 53 -12.80 2.44 -8.13
CA SER A 53 -11.79 1.77 -8.97
C SER A 53 -10.43 1.84 -8.29
N ILE A 54 -9.72 0.71 -8.27
CA ILE A 54 -8.34 0.59 -7.79
C ILE A 54 -7.49 0.19 -8.98
N THR A 55 -6.51 1.01 -9.33
CA THR A 55 -5.53 0.70 -10.37
C THR A 55 -4.18 0.42 -9.71
N ASN A 56 -3.61 -0.75 -9.98
CA ASN A 56 -2.27 -1.10 -9.58
C ASN A 56 -1.29 -0.83 -10.73
N HIS A 57 -0.38 0.13 -10.53
CA HIS A 57 0.68 0.54 -11.44
C HIS A 57 2.04 -0.12 -11.11
N SER A 58 2.08 -1.08 -10.19
CA SER A 58 3.29 -1.83 -9.86
C SER A 58 3.47 -3.03 -10.78
N ASP A 59 4.67 -3.61 -10.73
CA ASP A 59 5.04 -4.86 -11.40
C ASP A 59 4.72 -6.11 -10.58
N LYS A 60 3.95 -5.95 -9.49
CA LYS A 60 3.61 -7.02 -8.55
C LYS A 60 2.11 -7.11 -8.35
N ASP A 61 1.64 -8.32 -8.12
CA ASP A 61 0.24 -8.56 -7.77
C ASP A 61 -0.08 -7.96 -6.40
N GLU A 62 -1.20 -7.22 -6.34
CA GLU A 62 -1.72 -6.60 -5.13
C GLU A 62 -3.16 -7.05 -4.90
N ARG A 63 -3.57 -7.15 -3.64
CA ARG A 63 -4.90 -7.64 -3.28
C ARG A 63 -5.57 -6.75 -2.25
N LEU A 64 -6.80 -6.32 -2.56
CA LEU A 64 -7.68 -5.71 -1.56
C LEU A 64 -8.15 -6.80 -0.58
N ILE A 65 -7.65 -6.73 0.66
CA ILE A 65 -7.95 -7.72 1.71
C ILE A 65 -9.01 -7.24 2.71
N PHE A 66 -9.28 -5.94 2.77
CA PHE A 66 -10.18 -5.38 3.78
C PHE A 66 -10.78 -4.04 3.35
N VAL A 67 -12.00 -3.76 3.80
CA VAL A 67 -12.68 -2.47 3.69
C VAL A 67 -13.32 -2.15 5.04
N ARG A 68 -13.28 -0.88 5.47
CA ARG A 68 -13.92 -0.43 6.71
C ARG A 68 -15.06 0.54 6.42
N ALA A 69 -16.23 0.27 6.99
CA ALA A 69 -17.38 1.17 6.95
C ALA A 69 -17.90 1.36 8.38
N PRO A 70 -17.44 2.39 9.13
CA PRO A 70 -17.79 2.56 10.54
C PRO A 70 -19.29 2.72 10.82
N PHE A 71 -20.07 3.13 9.81
CA PHE A 71 -21.51 3.27 9.88
C PHE A 71 -22.28 1.95 9.63
N ALA A 72 -21.59 0.87 9.26
CA ALA A 72 -22.19 -0.43 8.98
C ALA A 72 -21.73 -1.47 10.02
N ALA A 73 -22.61 -2.43 10.35
CA ALA A 73 -22.27 -3.52 11.26
C ALA A 73 -21.25 -4.50 10.66
N LYS A 74 -21.19 -4.60 9.33
CA LYS A 74 -20.29 -5.48 8.59
C LYS A 74 -19.94 -4.86 7.23
N SER A 75 -18.73 -5.09 6.77
CA SER A 75 -18.28 -4.83 5.40
C SER A 75 -17.94 -6.16 4.73
N GLU A 76 -18.24 -6.27 3.44
CA GLU A 76 -17.96 -7.44 2.62
C GLU A 76 -17.33 -6.97 1.30
N ILE A 77 -16.44 -7.78 0.75
CA ILE A 77 -15.84 -7.58 -0.57
C ILE A 77 -16.40 -8.67 -1.48
N HIS A 78 -17.07 -8.29 -2.55
CA HIS A 78 -17.60 -9.22 -3.54
C HIS A 78 -16.69 -9.18 -4.78
N THR A 79 -15.97 -10.27 -5.04
CA THR A 79 -15.05 -10.37 -6.19
C THR A 79 -15.82 -10.86 -7.42
N MET A 80 -15.79 -10.07 -8.48
CA MET A 80 -16.23 -10.47 -9.81
C MET A 80 -15.04 -10.33 -10.76
N ILE A 81 -14.74 -11.39 -11.50
CA ILE A 81 -13.67 -11.42 -12.49
C ILE A 81 -14.33 -11.40 -13.86
N ASN A 82 -13.90 -10.47 -14.71
CA ASN A 82 -14.33 -10.39 -16.10
C ASN A 82 -13.09 -10.53 -16.99
N ASP A 83 -12.72 -11.76 -17.28
CA ASP A 83 -11.62 -12.10 -18.18
C ASP A 83 -12.21 -12.41 -19.57
N ASP A 84 -11.63 -11.82 -20.61
CA ASP A 84 -11.96 -12.06 -22.03
C ASP A 84 -13.37 -11.69 -22.54
N GLY A 85 -14.22 -11.08 -21.71
CA GLY A 85 -15.53 -10.53 -22.09
C GLY A 85 -16.62 -11.59 -22.28
#